data_AF-A0A535UFZ5-F1
#
_entry.id   AF-A0A535UFZ5-F1
#
_cell.length_a   1.000
_cell.length_b   1.000
_cell.length_c   1.000
_cell.angle_alpha   90.00
_cell.angle_beta   90.00
_cell.angle_gamma   90.00
#
_symmetry.space_group_name_H-M   'P 1'
#
loop_
_entity.id
_entity.type
_entity.pdbx_description
1 polymer ?
#
loop_
_entity_poly.entity_id
_entity_poly.type
_entity_poly.pdbx_seq_one_letter_code
_entity_poly.pdbx_strand_id
1 'polypeptide(L)'
;MASGSQFGAAADRVCRAARSVNAVIAAPPRRRSVHAFRQRPLVYGAMAVYAVASIGLMATRQVGLTSEHVILLLLVGFAVVGRARPFVWDWLPFLFVAVMFEDLTGVGAKVAGSVHVIAPIVLEKTLFGGVVWTSWLQEHLDVGTFGSVLGFVLAGEYLFHFAAPLVAGLWLWIRHRDRFGTFVGAYVMVMAAGFLVYLLYPEMPPWLAAQNGDLPPVHRIVVEILQKLGSFGNFYAGADPEPNAAMPSLHVGVPMVIACAIVTVRGVRRPLSWLWMLYPITLSFGVTRARGGVLRRRRARLPDPAGPRRAPPADHRPGGSVPRRPDVNLAGILAWSASLAGCDDVPADSQVYVEAPGDVRRVLFGIDIDIGELLYARDAGYDAVIAHHPAGDHARMDFDRVVRRQVEQMGAEGIPPEVAEAAVSERLGASHRAAHMSNYGAVVDTARLVGLPFCNVHLACDIIGREEIVAMLRRRDGATAPVSEVLGWFDEFPEMEAALTRPEQWVGDPIAPLGRWTVAMAGGTNGGYPVFREYWRHGVDTVFAMHCAEADVQRLRAEAEPGKSLVVTGHMATDSIGINRVIAGLEEQGIEVTRTSGIVAPG
;
A
#
# COMPACT_ATOMS: atom_id res chain seq x y z
N MET A 1 25.24 41.86 18.01
CA MET A 1 24.91 41.29 19.34
C MET A 1 23.44 41.54 19.70
N ALA A 2 22.47 41.03 18.92
CA ALA A 2 21.04 41.28 19.15
C ALA A 2 20.12 40.03 19.04
N SER A 3 20.63 38.85 18.63
CA SER A 3 19.82 37.63 18.48
C SER A 3 19.79 36.73 19.74
N GLY A 4 20.83 36.78 20.59
CA GLY A 4 20.92 35.94 21.79
C GLY A 4 19.92 36.31 22.90
N SER A 5 19.48 37.58 22.98
CA SER A 5 18.55 38.04 24.01
C SER A 5 17.10 37.63 23.75
N GLN A 6 16.71 37.45 22.49
CA GLN A 6 15.34 37.03 22.13
C GLN A 6 15.08 35.55 22.44
N PHE A 7 16.09 34.69 22.25
CA PHE A 7 16.01 33.28 22.62
C PHE A 7 15.97 33.06 24.14
N GLY A 8 16.78 33.80 24.91
CA GLY A 8 16.71 33.78 26.37
C GLY A 8 15.36 34.24 26.92
N ALA A 9 14.80 35.32 26.36
CA ALA A 9 13.48 35.80 26.74
C ALA A 9 12.35 34.82 26.37
N ALA A 10 12.47 34.08 25.27
CA ALA A 10 11.52 33.03 24.89
C ALA A 10 11.59 31.82 25.83
N ALA A 11 12.80 31.33 26.12
CA ALA A 11 13.03 30.22 27.06
C ALA A 11 12.50 30.55 28.46
N ASP A 12 12.74 31.76 28.95
CA ASP A 12 12.22 32.23 30.23
C ASP A 12 10.69 32.34 30.26
N ARG A 13 10.06 32.72 29.15
CA ARG A 13 8.59 32.72 29.03
C ARG A 13 8.03 31.31 29.11
N VAL A 14 8.66 30.34 28.44
CA VAL A 14 8.26 28.93 28.50
C VAL A 14 8.45 28.36 29.91
N CYS A 15 9.59 28.61 30.55
CA CYS A 15 9.87 28.16 31.92
C CYS A 15 8.93 28.79 32.97
N ARG A 16 8.51 30.05 32.80
CA ARG A 16 7.49 30.68 33.65
C ARG A 16 6.10 30.09 33.40
N ALA A 17 5.75 29.81 32.14
CA ALA A 17 4.50 29.16 31.80
C ALA A 17 4.42 27.72 32.34
N ALA A 18 5.50 26.95 32.24
CA ALA A 18 5.56 25.60 32.80
C ALA A 18 5.41 25.61 34.34
N ARG A 19 6.08 26.55 35.01
CA ARG A 19 5.94 26.72 36.47
C ARG A 19 4.53 27.15 36.89
N SER A 20 3.87 28.02 36.14
CA SER A 20 2.49 28.42 36.43
C SER A 20 1.50 27.28 36.20
N VAL A 21 1.68 26.49 35.15
CA VAL A 21 0.87 25.28 34.89
C VAL A 21 1.06 24.26 36.01
N ASN A 22 2.31 23.98 36.41
CA ASN A 22 2.60 23.06 37.51
C ASN A 22 1.99 23.53 38.84
N ALA A 23 2.03 24.84 39.13
CA ALA A 23 1.39 25.41 40.31
C ALA A 23 -0.15 25.26 40.28
N VAL A 24 -0.78 25.40 39.11
CA VAL A 24 -2.22 25.19 38.94
C VAL A 24 -2.58 23.71 39.10
N ILE A 25 -1.76 22.78 38.57
CA ILE A 25 -1.96 21.32 38.73
C ILE A 25 -1.79 20.90 40.19
N ALA A 26 -0.84 21.48 40.91
CA ALA A 26 -0.53 21.15 42.30
C ALA A 26 -1.43 21.86 43.34
N ALA A 27 -2.15 22.91 42.95
CA ALA A 27 -3.01 23.65 43.85
C ALA A 27 -4.22 22.78 44.29
N PRO A 28 -4.53 22.69 45.60
CA PRO A 28 -5.70 21.95 46.06
C PRO A 28 -6.97 22.58 45.48
N PRO A 29 -7.93 21.78 44.98
CA PRO A 29 -9.08 22.31 44.28
C PRO A 29 -9.90 23.24 45.18
N ARG A 30 -10.22 24.45 44.69
CA ARG A 30 -11.23 25.31 45.33
C ARG A 30 -12.52 24.49 45.46
N ARG A 31 -13.08 24.47 46.67
CA ARG A 31 -14.18 23.63 47.24
C ARG A 31 -15.50 23.44 46.43
N ARG A 32 -15.51 23.52 45.11
CA ARG A 32 -16.65 23.16 44.25
C ARG A 32 -16.40 21.94 43.34
N SER A 33 -15.19 21.40 43.26
CA SER A 33 -14.87 20.34 42.29
C SER A 33 -15.18 18.91 42.74
N VAL A 34 -15.39 18.67 44.04
CA VAL A 34 -15.61 17.30 44.55
C VAL A 34 -17.03 16.78 44.25
N HIS A 35 -17.91 17.61 43.70
CA HIS A 35 -19.27 17.21 43.30
C HIS A 35 -19.46 16.86 41.83
N ALA A 36 -18.46 17.07 40.96
CA ALA A 36 -18.50 16.51 39.60
C ALA A 36 -18.45 14.96 39.62
N PHE A 37 -17.80 14.39 40.66
CA PHE A 37 -17.61 12.96 40.91
C PHE A 37 -18.92 12.15 41.01
N ARG A 38 -20.04 12.82 41.37
CA ARG A 38 -21.35 12.19 41.64
C ARG A 38 -22.40 12.45 40.55
N GLN A 39 -22.11 13.33 39.59
CA GLN A 39 -23.13 13.81 38.63
C GLN A 39 -23.19 13.04 37.32
N ARG A 40 -22.22 12.16 37.02
CA ARG A 40 -22.23 11.32 35.81
C ARG A 40 -21.72 9.89 36.07
N PRO A 41 -22.33 9.14 37.01
CA PRO A 41 -21.93 7.76 37.34
C PRO A 41 -22.01 6.83 36.11
N LEU A 42 -22.87 7.15 35.14
CA LEU A 42 -23.03 6.40 33.91
C LEU A 42 -21.76 6.39 33.03
N VAL A 43 -21.05 7.53 32.91
CA VAL A 43 -19.86 7.63 32.03
C VAL A 43 -18.71 6.80 32.61
N TYR A 44 -18.43 6.97 33.89
CA TYR A 44 -17.36 6.21 34.54
C TYR A 44 -17.74 4.75 34.83
N GLY A 45 -19.03 4.46 35.05
CA GLY A 45 -19.55 3.09 35.11
C GLY A 45 -19.38 2.37 33.78
N ALA A 46 -19.69 3.03 32.66
CA ALA A 46 -19.42 2.50 31.33
C ALA A 46 -17.92 2.30 31.09
N MET A 47 -17.06 3.24 31.54
CA MET A 47 -15.61 3.09 31.45
C MET A 47 -15.09 1.90 32.29
N ALA A 48 -15.63 1.68 33.48
CA ALA A 48 -15.23 0.56 34.33
C ALA A 48 -15.68 -0.78 33.74
N VAL A 49 -16.93 -0.87 33.26
CA VAL A 49 -17.45 -2.06 32.56
C VAL A 49 -16.62 -2.37 31.32
N TYR A 50 -16.33 -1.34 30.52
CA TYR A 50 -15.47 -1.47 29.36
C TYR A 50 -14.06 -1.93 29.72
N ALA A 51 -13.43 -1.33 30.73
CA ALA A 51 -12.08 -1.72 31.14
C ALA A 51 -12.05 -3.20 31.56
N VAL A 52 -13.06 -3.68 32.29
CA VAL A 52 -13.19 -5.11 32.63
C VAL A 52 -13.40 -5.97 31.39
N ALA A 53 -14.25 -5.53 30.45
CA ALA A 53 -14.49 -6.24 29.20
C ALA A 53 -13.24 -6.32 28.31
N SER A 54 -12.51 -5.21 28.15
CA SER A 54 -11.25 -5.08 27.42
C SER A 54 -10.16 -5.97 28.05
N ILE A 55 -10.02 -5.99 29.38
CA ILE A 55 -9.13 -6.93 30.09
C ILE A 55 -9.52 -8.39 29.80
N GLY A 56 -10.82 -8.71 29.77
CA GLY A 56 -11.30 -10.05 29.40
C GLY A 56 -11.00 -10.43 27.95
N LEU A 57 -11.14 -9.48 27.02
CA LEU A 57 -10.81 -9.65 25.59
C LEU A 57 -9.29 -9.84 25.38
N MET A 58 -8.45 -9.15 26.17
CA MET A 58 -7.00 -9.36 26.18
C MET A 58 -6.60 -10.71 26.77
N ALA A 59 -7.22 -11.11 27.88
CA ALA A 59 -6.94 -12.38 28.53
C ALA A 59 -7.27 -13.59 27.65
N THR A 60 -8.25 -13.44 26.75
CA THR A 60 -8.64 -14.45 25.75
C THR A 60 -7.81 -14.38 24.45
N ARG A 61 -6.75 -13.54 24.41
CA ARG A 61 -5.91 -13.24 23.24
C ARG A 61 -6.68 -12.75 22.01
N GLN A 62 -7.87 -12.19 22.19
CA GLN A 62 -8.63 -11.62 21.10
C GLN A 62 -8.18 -10.21 20.73
N VAL A 63 -7.58 -9.47 21.68
CA VAL A 63 -6.97 -8.16 21.47
C VAL A 63 -5.54 -8.15 22.02
N GLY A 64 -4.60 -7.56 21.27
CA GLY A 64 -3.18 -7.49 21.66
C GLY A 64 -2.91 -6.48 22.77
N LEU A 65 -1.86 -6.70 23.57
CA LEU A 65 -1.42 -5.75 24.58
C LEU A 65 -0.56 -4.65 23.91
N THR A 66 -1.10 -3.44 23.79
CA THR A 66 -0.45 -2.32 23.08
C THR A 66 0.16 -1.31 24.05
N SER A 67 1.00 -0.40 23.54
CA SER A 67 1.64 0.66 24.34
C SER A 67 0.63 1.53 25.08
N GLU A 68 -0.54 1.75 24.48
CA GLU A 68 -1.65 2.57 24.93
C GLU A 68 -2.30 1.94 26.17
N HIS A 69 -2.44 0.61 26.18
CA HIS A 69 -2.91 -0.17 27.33
C HIS A 69 -1.97 -0.05 28.53
N VAL A 70 -0.66 -0.13 28.28
CA VAL A 70 0.36 0.02 29.32
C VAL A 70 0.35 1.45 29.87
N ILE A 71 0.25 2.47 29.01
CA ILE A 71 0.14 3.88 29.42
C ILE A 71 -1.12 4.10 30.27
N LEU A 72 -2.27 3.54 29.88
CA LEU A 72 -3.50 3.64 30.65
C LEU A 72 -3.35 3.01 32.04
N LEU A 73 -2.78 1.80 32.13
CA LEU A 73 -2.55 1.11 33.40
C LEU A 73 -1.58 1.87 34.32
N LEU A 74 -0.48 2.39 33.77
CA LEU A 74 0.48 3.21 34.50
C LEU A 74 -0.14 4.52 35.01
N LEU A 75 -0.99 5.14 34.20
CA LEU A 75 -1.65 6.40 34.54
C LEU A 75 -2.76 6.19 35.57
N VAL A 76 -3.50 5.08 35.52
CA VAL A 76 -4.42 4.64 36.59
C VAL A 76 -3.65 4.36 37.88
N GLY A 77 -2.52 3.65 37.81
CA GLY A 77 -1.64 3.44 38.97
C GLY A 77 -1.12 4.76 39.56
N PHE A 78 -0.75 5.70 38.71
CA PHE A 78 -0.34 7.05 39.12
C PHE A 78 -1.50 7.88 39.68
N ALA A 79 -2.73 7.70 39.18
CA ALA A 79 -3.95 8.29 39.76
C ALA A 79 -4.25 7.73 41.16
N VAL A 80 -3.81 6.49 41.45
CA VAL A 80 -3.97 5.87 42.76
C VAL A 80 -2.90 6.35 43.75
N VAL A 81 -1.71 6.76 43.33
CA VAL A 81 -0.58 7.04 44.26
C VAL A 81 -0.09 8.50 44.23
N GLY A 82 -0.28 9.22 43.12
CA GLY A 82 0.38 10.50 42.84
C GLY A 82 -0.29 11.76 43.40
N ARG A 83 0.52 12.82 43.59
CA ARG A 83 0.06 14.15 44.05
C ARG A 83 -0.85 14.89 43.06
N ALA A 84 -0.81 14.54 41.77
CA ALA A 84 -1.65 15.13 40.72
C ALA A 84 -3.01 14.41 40.54
N ARG A 85 -3.43 13.62 41.53
CA ARG A 85 -4.65 12.80 41.57
C ARG A 85 -5.87 13.41 40.85
N PRO A 86 -6.37 14.61 41.19
CA PRO A 86 -7.58 15.15 40.57
C PRO A 86 -7.41 15.41 39.07
N PHE A 87 -6.24 15.93 38.66
CA PHE A 87 -5.91 16.16 37.26
C PHE A 87 -5.90 14.84 36.47
N VAL A 88 -5.24 13.81 36.99
CA VAL A 88 -5.17 12.52 36.29
C VAL A 88 -6.57 11.90 36.11
N TRP A 89 -7.41 11.96 37.14
CA TRP A 89 -8.79 11.49 37.06
C TRP A 89 -9.66 12.26 36.07
N ASP A 90 -9.49 13.58 35.99
CA ASP A 90 -10.23 14.43 35.05
C ASP A 90 -9.92 14.12 33.57
N TRP A 91 -8.70 13.63 33.30
CA TRP A 91 -8.18 13.41 31.95
C TRP A 91 -8.21 11.95 31.51
N LEU A 92 -8.44 11.02 32.44
CA LEU A 92 -8.60 9.60 32.17
C LEU A 92 -9.60 9.29 31.04
N PRO A 93 -10.74 10.01 30.88
CA PRO A 93 -11.67 9.75 29.78
C PRO A 93 -11.08 9.93 28.37
N PHE A 94 -10.11 10.83 28.16
CA PHE A 94 -9.47 11.00 26.85
C PHE A 94 -8.57 9.82 26.49
N LEU A 95 -7.80 9.34 27.45
CA LEU A 95 -6.94 8.16 27.29
C LEU A 95 -7.77 6.87 27.13
N PHE A 96 -8.86 6.78 27.88
CA PHE A 96 -9.82 5.69 27.74
C PHE A 96 -10.41 5.62 26.33
N VAL A 97 -10.80 6.75 25.74
CA VAL A 97 -11.32 6.79 24.36
C VAL A 97 -10.26 6.33 23.36
N ALA A 98 -8.98 6.69 23.56
CA ALA A 98 -7.88 6.25 22.69
C ALA A 98 -7.69 4.73 22.73
N VAL A 99 -7.68 4.14 23.94
CA VAL A 99 -7.64 2.67 24.12
C VAL A 99 -8.89 2.01 23.51
N MET A 100 -10.06 2.61 23.72
CA MET A 100 -11.31 2.09 23.16
C MET A 100 -11.31 2.08 21.62
N PHE A 101 -10.71 3.08 20.98
CA PHE A 101 -10.54 3.10 19.53
C PHE A 101 -9.75 1.88 19.04
N GLU A 102 -8.62 1.59 19.69
CA GLU A 102 -7.70 0.52 19.29
C GLU A 102 -8.26 -0.89 19.49
N ASP A 103 -8.93 -1.14 20.62
CA ASP A 103 -9.60 -2.42 20.86
C ASP A 103 -10.72 -2.67 19.84
N LEU A 104 -11.48 -1.63 19.50
CA LEU A 104 -12.63 -1.73 18.60
C LEU A 104 -12.23 -1.91 17.14
N THR A 105 -11.12 -1.32 16.68
CA THR A 105 -10.57 -1.62 15.35
C THR A 105 -10.12 -3.09 15.28
N GLY A 106 -9.45 -3.60 16.33
CA GLY A 106 -9.04 -5.00 16.41
C GLY A 106 -10.19 -6.02 16.44
N VAL A 107 -11.33 -5.66 17.05
CA VAL A 107 -12.55 -6.49 17.07
C VAL A 107 -13.39 -6.32 15.82
N GLY A 108 -13.52 -5.10 15.30
CA GLY A 108 -14.26 -4.78 14.08
C GLY A 108 -13.79 -5.59 12.88
N ALA A 109 -12.46 -5.74 12.74
CA ALA A 109 -11.80 -6.62 11.78
C ALA A 109 -12.33 -8.06 11.76
N LYS A 110 -12.72 -8.57 12.93
CA LYS A 110 -13.12 -9.97 13.13
C LYS A 110 -14.63 -10.16 13.02
N VAL A 111 -15.41 -9.09 13.20
CA VAL A 111 -16.89 -9.15 13.31
C VAL A 111 -17.58 -8.57 12.08
N ALA A 112 -16.94 -7.66 11.35
CA ALA A 112 -17.50 -7.04 10.15
C ALA A 112 -17.54 -8.05 8.99
N GLY A 113 -18.68 -8.74 8.83
CA GLY A 113 -18.87 -9.72 7.76
C GLY A 113 -18.92 -9.11 6.35
N SER A 114 -19.42 -7.88 6.20
CA SER A 114 -19.48 -7.17 4.91
C SER A 114 -19.48 -5.66 5.10
N VAL A 115 -18.70 -4.95 4.28
CA VAL A 115 -18.60 -3.48 4.29
C VAL A 115 -19.65 -2.87 3.36
N HIS A 116 -20.32 -1.81 3.80
CA HIS A 116 -21.33 -1.11 3.02
C HIS A 116 -20.67 -0.11 2.06
N VAL A 117 -20.91 -0.30 0.75
CA VAL A 117 -20.32 0.54 -0.32
C VAL A 117 -21.41 1.26 -1.12
N ILE A 118 -22.41 0.51 -1.59
CA ILE A 118 -23.39 1.01 -2.57
C ILE A 118 -24.39 2.00 -1.97
N ALA A 119 -24.91 1.72 -0.78
CA ALA A 119 -25.96 2.54 -0.17
C ALA A 119 -25.52 4.02 0.07
N PRO A 120 -24.32 4.31 0.60
CA PRO A 120 -23.81 5.69 0.70
C PRO A 120 -23.69 6.40 -0.66
N ILE A 121 -23.17 5.70 -1.68
CA ILE A 121 -23.01 6.25 -3.04
C ILE A 121 -24.37 6.60 -3.65
N VAL A 122 -25.35 5.71 -3.53
CA VAL A 122 -26.72 5.95 -4.02
C VAL A 122 -27.35 7.12 -3.28
N LEU A 123 -27.21 7.18 -1.95
CA LEU A 123 -27.71 8.28 -1.15
C LEU A 123 -27.13 9.63 -1.61
N GLU A 124 -25.81 9.72 -1.77
CA GLU A 124 -25.14 10.93 -2.25
C GLU A 124 -25.63 11.34 -3.64
N LYS A 125 -25.71 10.38 -4.58
CA LYS A 125 -26.24 10.64 -5.93
C LYS A 125 -27.70 11.11 -5.88
N THR A 126 -28.54 10.56 -5.02
CA THR A 126 -29.94 11.00 -4.91
C THR A 126 -30.06 12.42 -4.35
N LEU A 127 -29.22 12.79 -3.38
CA LEU A 127 -29.22 14.13 -2.78
C LEU A 127 -28.67 15.22 -3.72
N PHE A 128 -27.71 14.86 -4.57
CA PHE A 128 -26.97 15.81 -5.39
C PHE A 128 -27.17 15.62 -6.91
N GLY A 129 -28.33 15.13 -7.33
CA GLY A 129 -28.73 15.13 -8.75
C GLY A 129 -27.90 14.22 -9.65
N GLY A 130 -27.49 13.05 -9.14
CA GLY A 130 -26.73 12.03 -9.85
C GLY A 130 -25.22 12.13 -9.68
N VAL A 131 -24.73 13.14 -8.96
CA VAL A 131 -23.30 13.40 -8.78
C VAL A 131 -22.82 12.95 -7.41
N VAL A 132 -21.65 12.32 -7.38
CA VAL A 132 -20.90 12.07 -6.14
C VAL A 132 -20.06 13.31 -5.86
N TRP A 133 -20.45 14.06 -4.83
CA TRP A 133 -19.83 15.33 -4.43
C TRP A 133 -18.35 15.18 -4.13
N THR A 134 -17.97 14.07 -3.53
CA THR A 134 -16.55 13.75 -3.28
C THR A 134 -15.74 13.82 -4.59
N SER A 135 -16.20 13.16 -5.65
CA SER A 135 -15.53 13.19 -6.96
C SER A 135 -15.61 14.57 -7.63
N TRP A 136 -16.77 15.22 -7.55
CA TRP A 136 -17.02 16.52 -8.18
C TRP A 136 -16.15 17.64 -7.61
N LEU A 137 -16.04 17.74 -6.28
CA LEU A 137 -15.26 18.77 -5.60
C LEU A 137 -13.78 18.70 -5.97
N GLN A 138 -13.28 17.50 -6.19
CA GLN A 138 -11.88 17.26 -6.54
C GLN A 138 -11.57 17.66 -7.97
N GLU A 139 -12.48 17.34 -8.90
CA GLU A 139 -12.36 17.74 -10.30
C GLU A 139 -12.36 19.28 -10.45
N HIS A 140 -13.15 19.98 -9.64
CA HIS A 140 -13.38 21.43 -9.82
C HIS A 140 -12.47 22.33 -8.97
N LEU A 141 -12.03 21.88 -7.78
CA LEU A 141 -11.33 22.74 -6.82
C LEU A 141 -9.85 22.40 -6.62
N ASP A 142 -9.36 21.29 -7.19
CA ASP A 142 -7.97 20.83 -7.01
C ASP A 142 -7.05 21.16 -8.19
N VAL A 143 -7.31 22.31 -8.83
CA VAL A 143 -6.55 22.79 -9.99
C VAL A 143 -5.47 23.82 -9.60
N GLY A 144 -4.24 23.59 -10.08
CA GLY A 144 -3.12 24.53 -9.96
C GLY A 144 -2.67 24.82 -8.53
N THR A 145 -2.06 26.00 -8.34
CA THR A 145 -1.49 26.43 -7.05
C THR A 145 -2.54 26.57 -5.95
N PHE A 146 -3.78 26.93 -6.31
CA PHE A 146 -4.89 27.06 -5.37
C PHE A 146 -5.22 25.72 -4.71
N GLY A 147 -5.28 24.63 -5.50
CA GLY A 147 -5.54 23.29 -4.98
C GLY A 147 -4.48 22.83 -3.98
N SER A 148 -3.20 23.04 -4.30
CA SER A 148 -2.08 22.69 -3.42
C SER A 148 -2.11 23.42 -2.08
N VAL A 149 -2.30 24.75 -2.08
CA VAL A 149 -2.36 25.55 -0.84
C VAL A 149 -3.54 25.12 0.02
N LEU A 150 -4.71 24.95 -0.61
CA LEU A 150 -5.92 24.53 0.08
C LEU A 150 -5.77 23.12 0.66
N GLY A 151 -5.11 22.21 -0.06
CA GLY A 151 -4.76 20.87 0.44
C GLY A 151 -3.91 20.94 1.71
N PHE A 152 -2.84 21.73 1.74
CA PHE A 152 -1.99 21.87 2.94
C PHE A 152 -2.75 22.43 4.14
N VAL A 153 -3.61 23.43 3.92
CA VAL A 153 -4.44 24.01 5.00
C VAL A 153 -5.38 22.97 5.58
N LEU A 154 -6.12 22.26 4.72
CA LEU A 154 -7.09 21.24 5.14
C LEU A 154 -6.42 20.02 5.78
N ALA A 155 -5.23 19.62 5.31
CA ALA A 155 -4.45 18.56 5.94
C ALA A 155 -3.95 18.97 7.33
N GLY A 156 -3.48 20.22 7.50
CA GLY A 156 -3.13 20.75 8.82
C GLY A 156 -4.32 20.78 9.77
N GLU A 157 -5.49 21.18 9.27
CA GLU A 157 -6.74 21.19 10.04
C GLU A 157 -7.19 19.76 10.43
N TYR A 158 -7.06 18.81 9.50
CA TYR A 158 -7.30 17.39 9.73
C TYR A 158 -6.40 16.85 10.83
N LEU A 159 -5.09 17.09 10.77
CA LEU A 159 -4.13 16.65 11.79
C LEU A 159 -4.35 17.33 13.14
N PHE A 160 -4.86 18.56 13.15
CA PHE A 160 -5.17 19.25 14.38
C PHE A 160 -6.29 18.55 15.18
N HIS A 161 -7.11 17.72 14.54
CA HIS A 161 -8.14 16.91 15.20
C HIS A 161 -7.61 16.11 16.41
N PHE A 162 -6.38 15.60 16.34
CA PHE A 162 -5.78 14.82 17.43
C PHE A 162 -5.40 15.68 18.64
N ALA A 163 -4.95 16.91 18.41
CA ALA A 163 -4.54 17.83 19.48
C ALA A 163 -5.69 18.72 19.98
N ALA A 164 -6.68 19.02 19.12
CA ALA A 164 -7.79 19.92 19.39
C ALA A 164 -8.59 19.60 20.67
N PRO A 165 -9.04 18.35 20.93
CA PRO A 165 -9.80 18.04 22.14
C PRO A 165 -8.96 18.20 23.40
N LEU A 166 -7.65 17.90 23.34
CA LEU A 166 -6.73 18.10 24.46
C LEU A 166 -6.52 19.59 24.74
N VAL A 167 -6.29 20.40 23.71
CA VAL A 167 -6.11 21.85 23.87
C VAL A 167 -7.40 22.51 24.41
N ALA A 168 -8.55 22.16 23.85
CA ALA A 168 -9.85 22.65 24.31
C ALA A 168 -10.15 22.20 25.75
N GLY A 169 -9.87 20.93 26.07
CA GLY A 169 -9.98 20.36 27.40
C GLY A 169 -9.10 21.10 28.41
N LEU A 170 -7.84 21.38 28.07
CA LEU A 170 -6.91 22.11 28.93
C LEU A 170 -7.36 23.55 29.17
N TRP A 171 -7.79 24.24 28.11
CA TRP A 171 -8.31 25.61 28.24
C TRP A 171 -9.55 25.66 29.15
N LEU A 172 -10.51 24.75 28.95
CA LEU A 172 -11.69 24.63 29.81
C LEU A 172 -11.30 24.25 31.24
N TRP A 173 -10.36 23.33 31.43
CA TRP A 173 -9.93 22.91 32.76
C TRP A 173 -9.27 24.05 33.53
N ILE A 174 -8.40 24.85 32.89
CA ILE A 174 -7.71 25.98 33.53
C ILE A 174 -8.66 27.17 33.75
N ARG A 175 -9.53 27.51 32.78
CA ARG A 175 -10.28 28.79 32.78
C ARG A 175 -11.78 28.65 33.09
N HIS A 176 -12.38 27.50 32.80
CA HIS A 176 -13.83 27.26 32.84
C HIS A 176 -14.14 25.87 33.41
N ARG A 177 -13.59 25.59 34.60
CA ARG A 177 -13.58 24.25 35.22
C ARG A 177 -14.98 23.67 35.45
N ASP A 178 -15.99 24.53 35.58
CA ASP A 178 -17.42 24.20 35.68
C ASP A 178 -18.00 23.60 34.38
N ARG A 179 -17.43 23.95 33.22
CA ARG A 179 -17.87 23.45 31.90
C ARG A 179 -17.08 22.25 31.40
N PHE A 180 -15.90 22.00 31.97
CA PHE A 180 -15.02 20.91 31.60
C PHE A 180 -15.73 19.54 31.62
N GLY A 181 -16.47 19.22 32.68
CA GLY A 181 -17.16 17.92 32.77
C GLY A 181 -18.25 17.73 31.71
N THR A 182 -18.93 18.80 31.30
CA THR A 182 -19.92 18.76 30.21
C THR A 182 -19.25 18.50 28.87
N PHE A 183 -18.12 19.16 28.61
CA PHE A 183 -17.31 18.94 27.42
C PHE A 183 -16.79 17.50 27.33
N VAL A 184 -16.20 16.98 28.41
CA VAL A 184 -15.69 15.61 28.47
C VAL A 184 -16.81 14.60 28.22
N GLY A 185 -17.97 14.76 28.86
CA GLY A 185 -19.08 13.84 28.62
C GLY A 185 -19.64 13.93 27.19
N ALA A 186 -19.72 15.13 26.60
CA ALA A 186 -20.14 15.29 25.20
C ALA A 186 -19.13 14.63 24.23
N TYR A 187 -17.83 14.81 24.48
CA TYR A 187 -16.76 14.16 23.73
C TYR A 187 -16.87 12.63 23.80
N VAL A 188 -16.93 12.06 25.01
CA VAL A 188 -17.07 10.60 25.20
C VAL A 188 -18.34 10.06 24.53
N MET A 189 -19.46 10.78 24.63
CA MET A 189 -20.71 10.38 23.98
C MET A 189 -20.61 10.37 22.45
N VAL A 190 -19.99 11.39 21.84
CA VAL A 190 -19.79 11.44 20.38
C VAL A 190 -18.85 10.34 19.91
N MET A 191 -17.77 10.09 20.66
CA MET A 191 -16.84 8.99 20.35
C MET A 191 -17.54 7.64 20.45
N ALA A 192 -18.24 7.35 21.57
CA ALA A 192 -18.98 6.12 21.76
C ALA A 192 -20.09 5.91 20.70
N ALA A 193 -20.82 6.97 20.34
CA ALA A 193 -21.82 6.90 19.27
C ALA A 193 -21.19 6.62 17.91
N GLY A 194 -20.08 7.29 17.57
CA GLY A 194 -19.36 7.03 16.32
C GLY A 194 -18.86 5.58 16.24
N PHE A 195 -18.29 5.08 17.33
CA PHE A 195 -17.86 3.68 17.41
C PHE A 195 -18.99 2.67 17.28
N LEU A 196 -20.13 2.93 17.91
CA LEU A 196 -21.29 2.06 17.77
C LEU A 196 -21.75 2.00 16.30
N VAL A 197 -21.74 3.13 15.59
CA VAL A 197 -22.06 3.14 14.15
C VAL A 197 -20.99 2.40 13.34
N TYR A 198 -19.71 2.54 13.65
CA TYR A 198 -18.63 1.79 12.97
C TYR A 198 -18.83 0.27 13.08
N LEU A 199 -19.26 -0.23 14.24
CA LEU A 199 -19.54 -1.66 14.44
C LEU A 199 -20.82 -2.12 13.73
N LEU A 200 -21.88 -1.30 13.75
CA LEU A 200 -23.19 -1.67 13.20
C LEU A 200 -23.28 -1.46 11.68
N TYR A 201 -22.53 -0.51 11.16
CA TYR A 201 -22.55 -0.07 9.77
C TYR A 201 -21.12 0.28 9.32
N PRO A 202 -20.25 -0.74 9.14
CA PRO A 202 -18.92 -0.52 8.58
C PRO A 202 -19.08 0.00 7.14
N GLU A 203 -18.63 1.23 6.89
CA GLU A 203 -18.71 1.90 5.59
C GLU A 203 -17.34 1.95 4.92
N MET A 204 -17.32 1.62 3.63
CA MET A 204 -16.11 1.67 2.81
C MET A 204 -15.77 3.12 2.46
N PRO A 205 -14.52 3.56 2.66
CA PRO A 205 -14.14 4.93 2.34
C PRO A 205 -14.14 5.14 0.81
N PRO A 206 -14.41 6.36 0.33
CA PRO A 206 -14.52 6.64 -1.10
C PRO A 206 -13.29 6.27 -1.94
N TRP A 207 -12.08 6.37 -1.37
CA TRP A 207 -10.85 5.99 -2.06
C TRP A 207 -10.71 4.47 -2.25
N LEU A 208 -11.21 3.67 -1.31
CA LEU A 208 -11.19 2.21 -1.41
C LEU A 208 -12.30 1.73 -2.35
N ALA A 209 -13.47 2.37 -2.30
CA ALA A 209 -14.54 2.16 -3.27
C ALA A 209 -14.06 2.50 -4.71
N ALA A 210 -13.24 3.54 -4.88
CA ALA A 210 -12.62 3.86 -6.17
C ALA A 210 -11.60 2.80 -6.62
N GLN A 211 -10.80 2.24 -5.72
CA GLN A 211 -9.87 1.14 -6.03
C GLN A 211 -10.61 -0.14 -6.46
N ASN A 212 -11.77 -0.40 -5.86
CA ASN A 212 -12.63 -1.53 -6.21
C ASN A 212 -13.47 -1.31 -7.48
N GLY A 213 -13.41 -0.12 -8.09
CA GLY A 213 -14.14 0.23 -9.31
C GLY A 213 -15.58 0.72 -9.09
N ASP A 214 -16.03 0.90 -7.85
CA ASP A 214 -17.39 1.38 -7.52
C ASP A 214 -17.55 2.91 -7.70
N LEU A 215 -16.43 3.66 -7.71
CA LEU A 215 -16.36 5.10 -7.92
C LEU A 215 -15.27 5.48 -8.93
N PRO A 216 -15.35 6.67 -9.58
CA PRO A 216 -14.21 7.25 -10.29
C PRO A 216 -12.98 7.37 -9.36
N PRO A 217 -11.74 7.46 -9.90
CA PRO A 217 -10.54 7.55 -9.07
C PRO A 217 -10.59 8.69 -8.05
N VAL A 218 -10.34 8.34 -6.77
CA VAL A 218 -10.30 9.23 -5.60
C VAL A 218 -8.97 8.99 -4.86
N HIS A 219 -8.31 10.06 -4.44
CA HIS A 219 -6.95 10.15 -3.94
C HIS A 219 -6.97 10.53 -2.46
N ARG A 220 -5.94 10.10 -1.73
CA ARG A 220 -5.86 10.33 -0.29
C ARG A 220 -5.07 11.60 0.01
N ILE A 221 -5.66 12.79 -0.19
CA ILE A 221 -4.96 14.11 -0.09
C ILE A 221 -4.11 14.24 1.20
N VAL A 222 -4.66 13.90 2.36
CA VAL A 222 -3.92 14.00 3.64
C VAL A 222 -2.69 13.09 3.63
N VAL A 223 -2.83 11.87 3.12
CA VAL A 223 -1.73 10.90 3.01
C VAL A 223 -0.69 11.37 2.00
N GLU A 224 -1.11 11.86 0.83
CA GLU A 224 -0.20 12.41 -0.18
C GLU A 224 0.57 13.63 0.35
N ILE A 225 -0.07 14.49 1.15
CA ILE A 225 0.57 15.65 1.76
C ILE A 225 1.54 15.23 2.86
N LEU A 226 1.18 14.24 3.69
CA LEU A 226 2.09 13.66 4.68
C LEU A 226 3.29 13.00 4.02
N GLN A 227 3.10 12.26 2.93
CA GLN A 227 4.20 11.65 2.15
C GLN A 227 5.14 12.72 1.60
N LYS A 228 4.62 13.89 1.18
CA LYS A 228 5.43 15.05 0.76
C LYS A 228 6.23 15.69 1.90
N LEU A 229 5.89 15.42 3.17
CA LEU A 229 6.60 15.91 4.35
C LEU A 229 7.77 14.99 4.79
N GLY A 230 8.07 13.94 4.03
CA GLY A 230 9.24 13.07 4.25
C GLY A 230 9.02 12.02 5.36
N SER A 231 10.12 11.59 6.00
CA SER A 231 10.14 10.41 6.89
C SER A 231 9.13 10.43 8.05
N PHE A 232 8.78 11.61 8.57
CA PHE A 232 7.80 11.74 9.65
C PHE A 232 6.35 11.48 9.17
N GLY A 233 6.02 11.88 7.94
CA GLY A 233 4.70 11.65 7.36
C GLY A 233 4.52 10.23 6.83
N ASN A 234 5.60 9.56 6.39
CA ASN A 234 5.57 8.16 5.96
C ASN A 234 5.30 7.18 7.13
N PHE A 235 5.82 7.47 8.33
CA PHE A 235 5.50 6.71 9.54
C PHE A 235 4.02 6.82 9.91
N TYR A 236 3.42 8.01 9.73
CA TYR A 236 2.02 8.26 10.03
C TYR A 236 1.07 7.70 8.96
N ALA A 237 1.47 7.72 7.69
CA ALA A 237 0.71 7.18 6.56
C ALA A 237 0.62 5.65 6.54
N GLY A 238 1.60 4.95 7.12
CA GLY A 238 1.69 3.49 7.14
C GLY A 238 0.92 2.80 8.27
N ALA A 239 0.34 3.57 9.19
CA ALA A 239 -0.36 3.07 10.38
C ALA A 239 -1.89 3.19 10.23
N ASP A 240 -2.45 2.76 9.10
CA ASP A 240 -3.89 2.85 8.84
C ASP A 240 -4.56 1.50 9.19
N PRO A 241 -5.08 1.33 10.43
CA PRO A 241 -5.59 0.06 10.89
C PRO A 241 -7.00 -0.10 10.33
N GLU A 242 -7.13 -0.96 9.33
CA GLU A 242 -8.38 -1.36 8.67
C GLU A 242 -9.31 -0.21 8.20
N PRO A 243 -9.35 0.08 6.89
CA PRO A 243 -9.99 1.29 6.36
C PRO A 243 -11.53 1.30 6.40
N ASN A 244 -12.19 0.26 6.92
CA ASN A 244 -13.60 -0.06 6.65
C ASN A 244 -14.63 0.58 7.60
N ALA A 245 -14.37 1.81 8.07
CA ALA A 245 -15.27 2.51 9.00
C ALA A 245 -15.24 4.04 8.78
N ALA A 246 -15.55 4.47 7.55
CA ALA A 246 -15.39 5.87 7.14
C ALA A 246 -16.38 6.85 7.77
N MET A 247 -17.58 6.38 8.19
CA MET A 247 -18.68 7.24 8.65
C MET A 247 -19.35 6.70 9.94
N PRO A 248 -19.77 7.59 10.86
CA PRO A 248 -19.69 9.04 10.80
C PRO A 248 -18.26 9.55 11.02
N SER A 249 -17.92 10.67 10.39
CA SER A 249 -16.58 11.26 10.55
C SER A 249 -16.40 11.86 11.94
N LEU A 250 -15.62 11.19 12.79
CA LEU A 250 -15.19 11.73 14.09
C LEU A 250 -14.37 13.02 13.93
N HIS A 251 -13.68 13.16 12.79
CA HIS A 251 -12.99 14.39 12.40
C HIS A 251 -13.93 15.59 12.27
N VAL A 252 -15.24 15.39 12.06
CA VAL A 252 -16.24 16.48 12.10
C VAL A 252 -16.95 16.54 13.46
N GLY A 253 -17.27 15.39 14.04
CA GLY A 253 -17.99 15.28 15.31
C GLY A 253 -17.27 15.94 16.49
N VAL A 254 -15.97 15.73 16.64
CA VAL A 254 -15.20 16.32 17.76
C VAL A 254 -15.06 17.84 17.62
N PRO A 255 -14.69 18.39 16.44
CA PRO A 255 -14.75 19.83 16.18
C PRO A 255 -16.10 20.47 16.46
N MET A 256 -17.20 19.79 16.15
CA MET A 256 -18.54 20.26 16.49
C MET A 256 -18.74 20.39 18.01
N VAL A 257 -18.30 19.39 18.79
CA VAL A 257 -18.34 19.46 20.27
C VAL A 257 -17.49 20.63 20.78
N ILE A 258 -16.30 20.85 20.23
CA ILE A 258 -15.40 21.95 20.61
C ILE A 258 -16.05 23.30 20.28
N ALA A 259 -16.60 23.47 19.07
CA ALA A 259 -17.26 24.70 18.64
C ALA A 259 -18.45 25.02 19.56
N CYS A 260 -19.31 24.03 19.83
CA CYS A 260 -20.41 24.16 20.79
C CYS A 260 -19.93 24.57 22.19
N ALA A 261 -18.87 23.92 22.71
CA ALA A 261 -18.30 24.26 24.01
C ALA A 261 -17.83 25.72 24.06
N ILE A 262 -17.12 26.18 23.03
CA ILE A 262 -16.63 27.56 22.94
C ILE A 262 -17.80 28.55 22.83
N VAL A 263 -18.81 28.27 22.01
CA VAL A 263 -20.01 29.12 21.86
C VAL A 263 -20.75 29.25 23.19
N THR A 264 -20.91 28.15 23.93
CA THR A 264 -21.59 28.18 25.23
C THR A 264 -20.81 28.97 26.28
N VAL A 265 -19.48 28.99 26.22
CA VAL A 265 -18.62 29.76 27.13
C VAL A 265 -18.58 31.24 26.76
N ARG A 266 -18.40 31.56 25.47
CA ARG A 266 -18.29 32.96 24.99
C ARG A 266 -19.64 33.68 24.93
N GLY A 267 -20.73 32.91 24.89
CA GLY A 267 -22.11 33.38 24.91
C GLY A 267 -22.80 33.20 23.56
N VAL A 268 -23.94 32.52 23.58
CA VAL A 268 -24.79 32.21 22.41
C VAL A 268 -25.33 33.46 21.72
N ARG A 269 -25.53 34.55 22.48
CA ARG A 269 -26.02 35.83 21.97
C ARG A 269 -24.95 36.68 21.28
N ARG A 270 -23.69 36.26 21.28
CA ARG A 270 -22.60 37.00 20.61
C ARG A 270 -22.37 36.43 19.21
N PRO A 271 -22.57 37.20 18.13
CA PRO A 271 -22.42 36.69 16.76
C PRO A 271 -21.01 36.19 16.49
N LEU A 272 -19.99 36.82 17.07
CA LEU A 272 -18.59 36.43 16.91
C LEU A 272 -18.26 35.04 17.49
N SER A 273 -19.04 34.55 18.47
CA SER A 273 -18.89 33.20 19.02
C SER A 273 -19.18 32.14 17.96
N TRP A 274 -20.13 32.40 17.06
CA TRP A 274 -20.57 31.47 16.02
C TRP A 274 -19.56 31.29 14.90
N LEU A 275 -18.53 32.15 14.81
CA LEU A 275 -17.40 31.93 13.89
C LEU A 275 -16.67 30.61 14.19
N TRP A 276 -16.77 30.07 15.41
CA TRP A 276 -16.22 28.75 15.73
C TRP A 276 -16.93 27.60 15.04
N MET A 277 -18.15 27.81 14.50
CA MET A 277 -18.82 26.83 13.64
C MET A 277 -18.16 26.70 12.27
N LEU A 278 -17.31 27.66 11.87
CA LEU A 278 -16.50 27.49 10.66
C LEU A 278 -15.60 26.26 10.79
N TYR A 279 -15.08 25.94 11.98
CA TYR A 279 -14.16 24.82 12.20
C TYR A 279 -14.74 23.46 11.77
N PRO A 280 -15.90 22.99 12.27
CA PRO A 280 -16.50 21.75 11.77
C PRO A 280 -16.95 21.84 10.30
N ILE A 281 -17.28 23.04 9.79
CA ILE A 281 -17.70 23.23 8.39
C ILE A 281 -16.51 23.06 7.44
N THR A 282 -15.37 23.69 7.74
CA THR A 282 -14.14 23.60 6.94
C THR A 282 -13.56 22.19 6.98
N LEU A 283 -13.61 21.51 8.13
CA LEU A 283 -13.26 20.09 8.22
C LEU A 283 -14.22 19.18 7.45
N SER A 284 -15.53 19.42 7.53
CA SER A 284 -16.49 18.63 6.74
C SER A 284 -16.24 18.79 5.24
N PHE A 285 -15.87 19.99 4.80
CA PHE A 285 -15.45 20.26 3.42
C PHE A 285 -14.09 19.61 3.09
N GLY A 286 -13.15 19.59 4.03
CA GLY A 286 -11.84 18.97 3.85
C GLY A 286 -11.91 17.45 3.72
N VAL A 287 -12.75 16.79 4.51
CA VAL A 287 -12.92 15.33 4.49
C VAL A 287 -13.61 14.85 3.19
N THR A 288 -14.48 15.65 2.59
CA THR A 288 -15.15 15.30 1.32
C THR A 288 -14.31 15.63 0.08
N ARG A 289 -13.19 16.34 0.23
CA ARG A 289 -12.27 16.70 -0.85
C ARG A 289 -11.05 15.78 -0.82
N ALA A 290 -11.08 14.69 -1.56
CA ALA A 290 -10.04 13.65 -1.58
C ALA A 290 -9.58 13.32 -3.02
N ARG A 291 -8.93 14.28 -3.72
CA ARG A 291 -8.45 14.41 -5.13
C ARG A 291 -8.78 13.30 -6.17
N GLY A 292 -9.10 13.62 -7.42
CA GLY A 292 -9.43 12.62 -8.46
C GLY A 292 -8.58 12.84 -9.70
N GLY A 293 -7.87 11.81 -10.16
CA GLY A 293 -6.99 11.88 -11.33
C GLY A 293 -7.74 11.51 -12.59
N VAL A 294 -8.26 12.49 -13.34
CA VAL A 294 -8.75 12.30 -14.71
C VAL A 294 -7.68 12.79 -15.69
N LEU A 295 -6.98 11.86 -16.34
CA LEU A 295 -6.16 12.14 -17.51
C LEU A 295 -7.06 12.58 -18.66
N ARG A 296 -7.13 13.90 -18.88
CA ARG A 296 -7.77 14.49 -20.05
C ARG A 296 -6.98 14.09 -21.30
N ARG A 297 -7.49 13.10 -22.05
CA ARG A 297 -7.00 12.70 -23.38
C ARG A 297 -6.87 13.94 -24.28
N ARG A 298 -5.64 14.42 -24.50
CA ARG A 298 -5.32 15.19 -25.70
C ARG A 298 -5.08 14.17 -26.81
N ARG A 299 -5.92 14.20 -27.86
CA ARG A 299 -5.64 13.54 -29.13
C ARG A 299 -4.34 14.13 -29.68
N ALA A 300 -3.22 13.43 -29.48
CA ALA A 300 -2.01 13.64 -30.27
C ALA A 300 -2.20 12.90 -31.60
N ARG A 301 -2.05 13.60 -32.72
CA ARG A 301 -1.94 12.98 -34.05
C ARG A 301 -0.66 12.15 -34.07
N LEU A 302 -0.78 10.87 -34.42
CA LEU A 302 0.34 10.00 -34.77
C LEU A 302 1.06 10.56 -36.02
N PRO A 303 2.40 10.59 -36.06
CA PRO A 303 3.15 10.78 -37.29
C PRO A 303 3.21 9.47 -38.09
N ASP A 304 3.25 9.64 -39.41
CA ASP A 304 3.30 8.63 -40.47
C ASP A 304 4.60 7.80 -40.45
N PRO A 305 4.59 6.45 -40.54
CA PRO A 305 5.79 5.64 -40.48
C PRO A 305 6.38 5.43 -41.87
N ALA A 306 7.21 6.36 -42.32
CA ALA A 306 8.07 6.16 -43.50
C ALA A 306 9.45 6.80 -43.29
N GLY A 307 10.40 6.02 -42.77
CA GLY A 307 11.82 6.37 -42.66
C GLY A 307 12.68 5.09 -42.63
N PRO A 308 13.89 5.10 -43.21
CA PRO A 308 14.53 3.89 -43.74
C PRO A 308 15.15 2.99 -42.66
N ARG A 309 14.87 1.69 -42.77
CA ARG A 309 15.42 0.60 -41.96
C ARG A 309 16.95 0.56 -42.07
N ARG A 310 17.66 0.65 -40.95
CA ARG A 310 19.07 0.25 -40.84
C ARG A 310 19.15 -1.22 -40.42
N ALA A 311 19.98 -1.99 -41.12
CA ALA A 311 20.25 -3.39 -40.82
C ALA A 311 21.08 -3.55 -39.53
N PRO A 312 20.83 -4.57 -38.70
CA PRO A 312 21.65 -4.87 -37.54
C PRO A 312 22.95 -5.63 -37.94
N PRO A 313 24.05 -5.47 -37.21
CA PRO A 313 25.30 -6.18 -37.48
C PRO A 313 25.27 -7.63 -36.97
N ALA A 314 26.10 -8.46 -37.61
CA ALA A 314 26.11 -9.91 -37.51
C ALA A 314 26.83 -10.49 -36.27
N ASP A 315 26.16 -11.48 -35.69
CA ASP A 315 26.61 -12.82 -35.29
C ASP A 315 27.84 -13.02 -34.37
N HIS A 316 27.53 -13.47 -33.15
CA HIS A 316 28.33 -14.47 -32.43
C HIS A 316 27.40 -15.34 -31.55
N ARG A 317 27.03 -16.54 -32.02
CA ARG A 317 26.43 -17.61 -31.19
C ARG A 317 27.37 -18.81 -31.06
N PRO A 318 27.62 -19.34 -29.85
CA PRO A 318 28.06 -20.72 -29.70
C PRO A 318 26.85 -21.68 -29.87
N GLY A 319 27.10 -22.83 -30.48
CA GLY A 319 26.08 -23.73 -31.02
C GLY A 319 25.14 -24.35 -29.97
N GLY A 320 23.85 -24.08 -30.15
CA GLY A 320 22.73 -24.90 -29.71
C GLY A 320 21.75 -24.99 -30.89
N SER A 321 21.22 -26.18 -31.17
CA SER A 321 20.25 -26.39 -32.25
C SER A 321 19.03 -25.50 -32.03
N VAL A 322 18.69 -24.65 -33.01
CA VAL A 322 17.46 -23.86 -33.00
C VAL A 322 16.26 -24.81 -32.85
N PRO A 323 15.30 -24.55 -31.93
CA PRO A 323 14.15 -25.41 -31.74
C PRO A 323 13.35 -25.60 -33.05
N ARG A 324 12.76 -26.78 -33.21
CA ARG A 324 11.85 -27.08 -34.33
C ARG A 324 10.69 -26.07 -34.32
N ARG A 325 10.12 -25.74 -35.49
CA ARG A 325 8.95 -24.86 -35.61
C ARG A 325 7.83 -25.35 -34.66
N PRO A 326 7.17 -24.46 -33.88
CA PRO A 326 6.00 -24.84 -33.11
C PRO A 326 4.89 -25.28 -34.05
N ASP A 327 4.07 -26.18 -33.55
CA ASP A 327 2.72 -26.32 -34.07
C ASP A 327 2.00 -24.99 -33.82
N VAL A 328 1.29 -24.50 -34.82
CA VAL A 328 0.64 -23.18 -34.80
C VAL A 328 -0.62 -23.14 -33.93
N ASN A 329 -0.76 -24.03 -32.95
CA ASN A 329 -1.81 -23.99 -31.92
C ASN A 329 -1.20 -23.57 -30.56
N LEU A 330 -2.01 -23.39 -29.51
CA LEU A 330 -1.50 -22.87 -28.24
C LEU A 330 -0.60 -23.87 -27.51
N ALA A 331 -0.91 -25.16 -27.57
CA ALA A 331 -0.05 -26.20 -27.00
C ALA A 331 1.34 -26.23 -27.65
N GLY A 332 1.41 -26.10 -28.98
CA GLY A 332 2.65 -26.03 -29.74
C GLY A 332 3.47 -24.80 -29.42
N ILE A 333 2.81 -23.65 -29.26
CA ILE A 333 3.45 -22.40 -28.80
C ILE A 333 4.06 -22.59 -27.41
N LEU A 334 3.31 -23.15 -26.44
CA LEU A 334 3.83 -23.39 -25.09
C LEU A 334 5.04 -24.33 -25.08
N ALA A 335 4.96 -25.45 -25.79
CA ALA A 335 6.04 -26.42 -25.88
C ALA A 335 7.29 -25.82 -26.54
N TRP A 336 7.11 -25.01 -27.58
CA TRP A 336 8.21 -24.33 -28.24
C TRP A 336 8.84 -23.25 -27.36
N SER A 337 8.03 -22.45 -26.64
CA SER A 337 8.57 -21.46 -25.68
C SER A 337 9.39 -22.14 -24.58
N ALA A 338 8.93 -23.28 -24.06
CA ALA A 338 9.68 -24.09 -23.10
C ALA A 338 11.02 -24.58 -23.70
N SER A 339 11.01 -25.11 -24.92
CA SER A 339 12.22 -25.54 -25.62
C SER A 339 13.18 -24.39 -25.89
N LEU A 340 12.68 -23.20 -26.25
CA LEU A 340 13.48 -21.99 -26.45
C LEU A 340 14.19 -21.58 -25.15
N ALA A 341 13.54 -21.75 -24.01
CA ALA A 341 14.11 -21.53 -22.68
C ALA A 341 15.02 -22.68 -22.19
N GLY A 342 15.21 -23.73 -22.99
CA GLY A 342 15.99 -24.91 -22.62
C GLY A 342 15.33 -25.80 -21.57
N CYS A 343 14.01 -25.74 -21.42
CA CYS A 343 13.25 -26.64 -20.56
C CYS A 343 12.96 -27.95 -21.28
N ASP A 344 13.02 -29.07 -20.54
CA ASP A 344 12.69 -30.41 -21.07
C ASP A 344 11.18 -30.56 -21.31
N ASP A 345 10.36 -29.96 -20.43
CA ASP A 345 8.91 -29.98 -20.46
C ASP A 345 8.33 -28.57 -20.25
N VAL A 346 7.05 -28.40 -20.55
CA VAL A 346 6.31 -27.16 -20.26
C VAL A 346 6.28 -26.94 -18.73
N PRO A 347 6.75 -25.77 -18.23
CA PRO A 347 6.73 -25.47 -16.80
C PRO A 347 5.33 -25.51 -16.18
N ALA A 348 5.24 -25.94 -14.91
CA ALA A 348 3.97 -26.12 -14.21
C ALA A 348 3.16 -24.83 -14.00
N ASP A 349 3.77 -23.65 -14.15
CA ASP A 349 3.11 -22.35 -14.09
C ASP A 349 2.63 -21.83 -15.46
N SER A 350 2.70 -22.66 -16.51
CA SER A 350 2.32 -22.31 -17.87
C SER A 350 1.32 -23.33 -18.39
N GLN A 351 0.16 -22.87 -18.87
CA GLN A 351 -0.95 -23.74 -19.26
C GLN A 351 -1.73 -23.21 -20.47
N VAL A 352 -2.24 -24.12 -21.30
CA VAL A 352 -3.36 -23.85 -22.21
C VAL A 352 -4.67 -24.03 -21.45
N TYR A 353 -5.43 -22.94 -21.29
CA TYR A 353 -6.70 -22.94 -20.58
C TYR A 353 -7.89 -23.30 -21.49
N VAL A 354 -7.85 -22.75 -22.70
CA VAL A 354 -8.81 -23.00 -23.78
C VAL A 354 -8.00 -23.14 -25.06
N GLU A 355 -8.01 -24.33 -25.66
CA GLU A 355 -7.26 -24.58 -26.90
C GLU A 355 -7.97 -23.97 -28.11
N ALA A 356 -7.18 -23.55 -29.10
CA ALA A 356 -7.68 -23.10 -30.38
C ALA A 356 -8.24 -24.27 -31.20
N PRO A 357 -9.38 -24.10 -31.89
CA PRO A 357 -9.94 -25.13 -32.75
C PRO A 357 -9.09 -25.42 -34.01
N GLY A 358 -8.06 -24.61 -34.24
CA GLY A 358 -7.11 -24.74 -35.36
C GLY A 358 -5.93 -23.79 -35.19
N ASP A 359 -5.23 -23.53 -36.28
CA ASP A 359 -4.03 -22.69 -36.30
C ASP A 359 -4.34 -21.24 -35.88
N VAL A 360 -3.54 -20.71 -34.94
CA VAL A 360 -3.54 -19.30 -34.54
C VAL A 360 -2.60 -18.50 -35.44
N ARG A 361 -3.04 -17.34 -35.91
CA ARG A 361 -2.27 -16.43 -36.77
C ARG A 361 -2.15 -15.04 -36.20
N ARG A 362 -3.12 -14.61 -35.39
CA ARG A 362 -3.14 -13.29 -34.77
C ARG A 362 -3.48 -13.39 -33.30
N VAL A 363 -2.51 -13.06 -32.44
CA VAL A 363 -2.64 -13.22 -30.99
C VAL A 363 -2.45 -11.89 -30.26
N LEU A 364 -3.18 -11.74 -29.15
CA LEU A 364 -2.97 -10.65 -28.19
C LEU A 364 -2.11 -11.19 -27.06
N PHE A 365 -0.92 -10.62 -26.84
CA PHE A 365 -0.01 -11.01 -25.77
C PHE A 365 0.10 -9.87 -24.75
N GLY A 366 -0.18 -10.13 -23.47
CA GLY A 366 0.05 -9.18 -22.37
C GLY A 366 0.66 -9.83 -21.14
N ILE A 367 1.17 -9.02 -20.20
CA ILE A 367 1.69 -9.53 -18.93
C ILE A 367 0.53 -9.96 -18.04
N ASP A 368 -0.35 -9.02 -17.72
CA ASP A 368 -1.57 -9.24 -16.95
C ASP A 368 -2.80 -9.26 -17.87
N ILE A 369 -3.42 -10.42 -18.02
CA ILE A 369 -4.66 -10.56 -18.79
C ILE A 369 -5.81 -10.77 -17.81
N ASP A 370 -6.78 -9.85 -17.82
CA ASP A 370 -8.03 -9.97 -17.10
C ASP A 370 -9.22 -10.03 -18.09
N ILE A 371 -10.44 -10.07 -17.57
CA ILE A 371 -11.69 -10.13 -18.34
C ILE A 371 -11.76 -9.01 -19.39
N GLY A 372 -11.25 -7.82 -19.10
CA GLY A 372 -11.23 -6.69 -20.04
C GLY A 372 -10.46 -6.98 -21.32
N GLU A 373 -9.26 -7.53 -21.20
CA GLU A 373 -8.40 -7.89 -22.32
C GLU A 373 -9.00 -9.05 -23.13
N LEU A 374 -9.60 -10.05 -22.45
CA LEU A 374 -10.29 -11.15 -23.12
C LEU A 374 -11.47 -10.66 -23.98
N LEU A 375 -12.32 -9.79 -23.42
CA LEU A 375 -13.46 -9.25 -24.15
C LEU A 375 -13.03 -8.37 -25.31
N TYR A 376 -11.98 -7.55 -25.13
CA TYR A 376 -11.39 -6.78 -26.21
C TYR A 376 -10.85 -7.69 -27.33
N ALA A 377 -10.11 -8.74 -26.97
CA ALA A 377 -9.51 -9.66 -27.94
C ALA A 377 -10.58 -10.35 -28.79
N ARG A 378 -11.66 -10.83 -28.16
CA ARG A 378 -12.81 -11.40 -28.86
C ARG A 378 -13.43 -10.39 -29.84
N ASP A 379 -13.72 -9.18 -29.37
CA ASP A 379 -14.42 -8.17 -30.19
C ASP A 379 -13.54 -7.63 -31.32
N ALA A 380 -12.22 -7.62 -31.12
CA ALA A 380 -11.23 -7.22 -32.11
C ALA A 380 -10.78 -8.38 -33.03
N GLY A 381 -11.38 -9.56 -32.91
CA GLY A 381 -11.15 -10.71 -33.79
C GLY A 381 -9.74 -11.29 -33.71
N TYR A 382 -9.18 -11.41 -32.50
CA TYR A 382 -7.96 -12.18 -32.27
C TYR A 382 -8.26 -13.68 -32.22
N ASP A 383 -7.34 -14.49 -32.74
CA ASP A 383 -7.48 -15.95 -32.74
C ASP A 383 -7.25 -16.54 -31.35
N ALA A 384 -6.37 -15.91 -30.55
CA ALA A 384 -6.08 -16.30 -29.19
C ALA A 384 -5.50 -15.16 -28.35
N VAL A 385 -5.51 -15.36 -27.03
CA VAL A 385 -4.81 -14.51 -26.04
C VAL A 385 -3.71 -15.31 -25.36
N ILE A 386 -2.56 -14.67 -25.16
CA ILE A 386 -1.43 -15.22 -24.41
C ILE A 386 -1.17 -14.28 -23.22
N ALA A 387 -1.28 -14.80 -22.00
CA ALA A 387 -0.83 -14.09 -20.80
C ALA A 387 0.62 -14.45 -20.48
N HIS A 388 1.34 -13.57 -19.79
CA HIS A 388 2.57 -13.97 -19.12
C HIS A 388 2.23 -14.65 -17.80
N HIS A 389 1.55 -13.93 -16.90
CA HIS A 389 1.24 -14.44 -15.56
C HIS A 389 0.18 -15.56 -15.59
N PRO A 390 0.25 -16.51 -14.64
CA PRO A 390 -0.79 -17.53 -14.48
C PRO A 390 -2.17 -16.93 -14.20
N ALA A 391 -3.11 -17.15 -15.12
CA ALA A 391 -4.45 -16.57 -15.05
C ALA A 391 -5.43 -17.38 -14.20
N GLY A 392 -5.12 -18.65 -13.91
CA GLY A 392 -5.98 -19.53 -13.13
C GLY A 392 -5.58 -21.00 -13.18
N ASP A 393 -6.53 -21.86 -12.80
CA ASP A 393 -6.44 -23.32 -12.94
C ASP A 393 -5.13 -23.92 -12.37
N HIS A 394 -4.63 -25.02 -12.95
CA HIS A 394 -3.40 -25.69 -12.53
C HIS A 394 -2.17 -24.79 -12.56
N ALA A 395 -2.02 -23.92 -13.57
CA ALA A 395 -0.88 -23.00 -13.65
C ALA A 395 -0.71 -22.12 -12.39
N ARG A 396 -1.82 -21.79 -11.71
CA ARG A 396 -1.79 -21.00 -10.47
C ARG A 396 -1.87 -21.89 -9.22
N MET A 397 -2.44 -23.10 -9.29
CA MET A 397 -2.48 -24.05 -8.17
C MET A 397 -1.13 -24.76 -7.93
N ASP A 398 -0.45 -25.19 -8.99
CA ASP A 398 0.83 -25.90 -8.96
C ASP A 398 2.05 -24.94 -9.03
N PHE A 399 1.82 -23.64 -8.81
CA PHE A 399 2.85 -22.60 -8.85
C PHE A 399 3.97 -22.84 -7.83
N ASP A 400 3.67 -23.51 -6.71
CA ASP A 400 4.64 -23.87 -5.68
C ASP A 400 5.75 -24.80 -6.21
N ARG A 401 5.45 -25.64 -7.20
CA ARG A 401 6.43 -26.51 -7.86
C ARG A 401 7.52 -25.71 -8.56
N VAL A 402 7.15 -24.59 -9.17
CA VAL A 402 8.11 -23.70 -9.84
C VAL A 402 8.90 -22.88 -8.82
N VAL A 403 8.27 -22.48 -7.71
CA VAL A 403 8.97 -21.76 -6.63
C VAL A 403 10.09 -22.57 -6.00
N ARG A 404 9.96 -23.91 -5.95
CA ARG A 404 11.04 -24.79 -5.46
C ARG A 404 12.32 -24.73 -6.29
N ARG A 405 12.29 -24.25 -7.54
CA ARG A 405 13.49 -23.99 -8.36
C ARG A 405 14.45 -22.99 -7.68
N GLN A 406 13.95 -22.15 -6.78
CA GLN A 406 14.81 -21.29 -5.96
C GLN A 406 15.78 -22.09 -5.09
N VAL A 407 15.42 -23.29 -4.64
CA VAL A 407 16.34 -24.17 -3.88
C VAL A 407 17.56 -24.53 -4.72
N GLU A 408 17.36 -24.88 -5.99
CA GLU A 408 18.45 -25.18 -6.91
C GLU A 408 19.32 -23.95 -7.19
N GLN A 409 18.70 -22.78 -7.36
CA GLN A 409 19.42 -21.51 -7.55
C GLN A 409 20.24 -21.12 -6.31
N MET A 410 19.70 -21.33 -5.11
CA MET A 410 20.40 -21.12 -3.85
C MET A 410 21.57 -22.10 -3.69
N GLY A 411 21.36 -23.37 -4.02
CA GLY A 411 22.39 -24.41 -4.00
C GLY A 411 23.54 -24.12 -4.97
N ALA A 412 23.24 -23.57 -6.15
CA ALA A 412 24.26 -23.12 -7.11
C ALA A 412 25.17 -22.01 -6.54
N GLU A 413 24.67 -21.24 -5.57
CA GLU A 413 25.45 -20.25 -4.82
C GLU A 413 26.10 -20.83 -3.55
N GLY A 414 26.12 -22.15 -3.37
CA GLY A 414 26.75 -22.82 -2.24
C GLY A 414 25.96 -22.74 -0.94
N ILE A 415 24.67 -22.40 -0.98
CA ILE A 415 23.79 -22.46 0.19
C ILE A 415 23.41 -23.93 0.45
N PRO A 416 23.53 -24.44 1.69
CA PRO A 416 23.17 -25.82 1.99
C PRO A 416 21.70 -26.13 1.65
N PRO A 417 21.39 -27.31 1.08
CA PRO A 417 20.03 -27.66 0.65
C PRO A 417 18.99 -27.51 1.76
N GLU A 418 19.32 -27.88 3.00
CA GLU A 418 18.42 -27.77 4.15
C GLU A 418 18.08 -26.31 4.52
N VAL A 419 19.03 -25.39 4.33
CA VAL A 419 18.83 -23.95 4.57
C VAL A 419 17.98 -23.36 3.45
N ALA A 420 18.27 -23.73 2.21
CA ALA A 420 17.50 -23.30 1.04
C ALA A 420 16.04 -23.78 1.09
N GLU A 421 15.81 -25.07 1.38
CA GLU A 421 14.49 -25.67 1.59
C GLU A 421 13.70 -24.93 2.68
N ALA A 422 14.32 -24.63 3.82
CA ALA A 422 13.67 -23.93 4.92
C ALA A 422 13.27 -22.49 4.54
N ALA A 423 14.17 -21.75 3.88
CA ALA A 423 13.91 -20.38 3.44
C ALA A 423 12.79 -20.31 2.40
N VAL A 424 12.82 -21.19 1.40
CA VAL A 424 11.79 -21.26 0.36
C VAL A 424 10.45 -21.71 0.95
N SER A 425 10.44 -22.64 1.90
CA SER A 425 9.23 -23.07 2.60
C SER A 425 8.58 -21.95 3.43
N GLU A 426 9.39 -21.11 4.09
CA GLU A 426 8.90 -19.92 4.81
C GLU A 426 8.17 -18.97 3.85
N ARG A 427 8.76 -18.73 2.66
CA ARG A 427 8.16 -17.89 1.61
C ARG A 427 6.86 -18.50 1.06
N LEU A 428 6.86 -19.79 0.77
CA LEU A 428 5.71 -20.52 0.23
C LEU A 428 4.51 -20.50 1.18
N GLY A 429 4.72 -20.56 2.49
CA GLY A 429 3.63 -20.60 3.46
C GLY A 429 2.66 -19.42 3.35
N ALA A 430 3.17 -18.21 3.14
CA ALA A 430 2.34 -17.01 2.96
C ALA A 430 1.60 -17.03 1.62
N SER A 431 2.31 -17.31 0.53
CA SER A 431 1.75 -17.34 -0.82
C SER A 431 0.67 -18.42 -0.97
N HIS A 432 0.90 -19.63 -0.43
CA HIS A 432 -0.07 -20.72 -0.48
C HIS A 432 -1.39 -20.35 0.21
N ARG A 433 -1.32 -19.74 1.41
CA ARG A 433 -2.54 -19.29 2.12
C ARG A 433 -3.28 -18.19 1.37
N ALA A 434 -2.55 -17.23 0.80
CA ALA A 434 -3.14 -16.16 0.00
C ALA A 434 -3.84 -16.73 -1.26
N ALA A 435 -3.16 -17.64 -1.95
CA ALA A 435 -3.67 -18.26 -3.15
C ALA A 435 -4.92 -19.12 -2.85
N HIS A 436 -4.93 -19.88 -1.76
CA HIS A 436 -6.09 -20.68 -1.32
C HIS A 436 -7.39 -19.87 -1.16
N MET A 437 -7.31 -18.57 -0.90
CA MET A 437 -8.48 -17.69 -0.74
C MET A 437 -8.93 -17.03 -2.05
N SER A 438 -8.17 -17.19 -3.13
CA SER A 438 -8.42 -16.54 -4.42
C SER A 438 -9.39 -17.34 -5.30
N ASN A 439 -10.15 -16.65 -6.14
CA ASN A 439 -10.96 -17.27 -7.19
C ASN A 439 -10.09 -17.62 -8.42
N TYR A 440 -9.58 -18.85 -8.47
CA TYR A 440 -8.76 -19.36 -9.58
C TYR A 440 -9.51 -19.53 -10.91
N GLY A 441 -10.84 -19.55 -10.89
CA GLY A 441 -11.65 -19.81 -12.08
C GLY A 441 -12.04 -18.54 -12.85
N ALA A 442 -12.05 -17.37 -12.22
CA ALA A 442 -12.72 -16.17 -12.74
C ALA A 442 -12.38 -15.83 -14.22
N VAL A 443 -11.09 -15.71 -14.53
CA VAL A 443 -10.61 -15.32 -15.87
C VAL A 443 -10.78 -16.48 -16.85
N VAL A 444 -10.39 -17.69 -16.43
CA VAL A 444 -10.43 -18.90 -17.27
C VAL A 444 -11.86 -19.30 -17.64
N ASP A 445 -12.80 -19.24 -16.69
CA ASP A 445 -14.21 -19.52 -16.93
C ASP A 445 -14.82 -18.49 -17.88
N THR A 446 -14.39 -17.23 -17.79
CA THR A 446 -14.81 -16.20 -18.75
C THR A 446 -14.30 -16.52 -20.15
N ALA A 447 -13.03 -16.91 -20.31
CA ALA A 447 -12.48 -17.32 -21.61
C ALA A 447 -13.28 -18.49 -22.22
N ARG A 448 -13.66 -19.49 -21.41
CA ARG A 448 -14.51 -20.62 -21.82
C ARG A 448 -15.91 -20.16 -22.25
N LEU A 449 -16.54 -19.27 -21.48
CA LEU A 449 -17.89 -18.77 -21.76
C LEU A 449 -17.95 -17.98 -23.07
N VAL A 450 -16.91 -17.22 -23.38
CA VAL A 450 -16.85 -16.44 -24.63
C VAL A 450 -16.24 -17.21 -25.80
N GLY A 451 -15.78 -18.44 -25.57
CA GLY A 451 -15.18 -19.30 -26.60
C GLY A 451 -13.87 -18.76 -27.17
N LEU A 452 -13.07 -18.07 -26.36
CA LEU A 452 -11.81 -17.46 -26.79
C LEU A 452 -10.62 -18.34 -26.39
N PRO A 453 -9.78 -18.80 -27.34
CA PRO A 453 -8.56 -19.53 -27.03
C PRO A 453 -7.61 -18.71 -26.17
N PHE A 454 -7.07 -19.35 -25.12
CA PHE A 454 -6.33 -18.67 -24.06
C PHE A 454 -5.29 -19.58 -23.43
N CYS A 455 -4.06 -19.09 -23.30
CA CYS A 455 -2.97 -19.74 -22.57
C CYS A 455 -2.11 -18.71 -21.81
N ASN A 456 -1.16 -19.19 -20.99
CA ASN A 456 -0.08 -18.37 -20.48
C ASN A 456 1.31 -19.00 -20.69
N VAL A 457 2.32 -18.16 -20.81
CA VAL A 457 3.74 -18.53 -20.87
C VAL A 457 4.52 -17.72 -19.84
N HIS A 458 4.87 -18.37 -18.72
CA HIS A 458 5.49 -17.71 -17.57
C HIS A 458 6.98 -18.04 -17.45
N LEU A 459 7.35 -19.14 -16.76
CA LEU A 459 8.74 -19.44 -16.41
C LEU A 459 9.69 -19.48 -17.61
N ALA A 460 9.23 -19.91 -18.78
CA ALA A 460 10.04 -19.93 -19.99
C ALA A 460 10.55 -18.52 -20.35
N CYS A 461 9.67 -17.51 -20.31
CA CYS A 461 10.03 -16.11 -20.51
C CYS A 461 11.03 -15.66 -19.44
N ASP A 462 10.77 -15.97 -18.16
CA ASP A 462 11.64 -15.57 -17.05
C ASP A 462 13.05 -16.15 -17.19
N ILE A 463 13.17 -17.43 -17.59
CA ILE A 463 14.46 -18.07 -17.78
C ILE A 463 15.24 -17.34 -18.87
N ILE A 464 14.60 -17.04 -20.01
CA ILE A 464 15.25 -16.31 -21.11
C ILE A 464 15.71 -14.93 -20.64
N GLY A 465 14.84 -14.16 -19.97
CA GLY A 465 15.19 -12.83 -19.44
C GLY A 465 16.32 -12.89 -18.40
N ARG A 466 16.30 -13.89 -17.52
CA ARG A 466 17.34 -14.12 -16.52
C ARG A 466 18.69 -14.41 -17.16
N GLU A 467 18.74 -15.30 -18.15
CA GLU A 467 20.00 -15.65 -18.83
C GLU A 467 20.61 -14.44 -19.56
N GLU A 468 19.80 -13.57 -20.15
CA GLU A 468 20.27 -12.33 -20.79
C GLU A 468 20.92 -11.38 -19.76
N ILE A 469 20.31 -11.21 -18.58
CA ILE A 469 20.85 -10.40 -17.49
C ILE A 469 22.13 -11.03 -16.91
N VAL A 470 22.14 -12.35 -16.69
CA VAL A 470 23.33 -13.09 -16.25
C VAL A 470 24.46 -12.95 -17.27
N ALA A 471 24.16 -13.03 -18.57
CA ALA A 471 25.15 -12.84 -19.63
C ALA A 471 25.70 -11.41 -19.63
N MET A 472 24.85 -10.39 -19.43
CA MET A 472 25.28 -8.99 -19.31
C MET A 472 26.24 -8.79 -18.13
N LEU A 473 25.93 -9.34 -16.97
CA LEU A 473 26.79 -9.26 -15.78
C LEU A 473 28.10 -10.03 -15.97
N ARG A 474 28.05 -11.25 -16.51
CA ARG A 474 29.25 -12.10 -16.75
C ARG A 474 30.25 -11.51 -17.73
N ARG A 475 29.79 -10.77 -18.75
CA ARG A 475 30.70 -10.07 -19.68
C ARG A 475 31.61 -9.05 -18.97
N ARG A 476 31.24 -8.65 -17.76
CA ARG A 476 31.91 -7.63 -16.93
C ARG A 476 32.37 -8.20 -15.58
N ASP A 477 32.41 -9.53 -15.46
CA ASP A 477 32.82 -10.20 -14.24
C ASP A 477 34.27 -9.82 -13.88
N GLY A 478 34.51 -9.51 -12.60
CA GLY A 478 35.79 -8.98 -12.12
C GLY A 478 35.98 -7.46 -12.23
N ALA A 479 35.02 -6.72 -12.81
CA ALA A 479 35.00 -5.27 -12.69
C ALA A 479 34.74 -4.87 -11.22
N THR A 480 35.54 -3.96 -10.67
CA THR A 480 35.28 -3.35 -9.35
C THR A 480 34.23 -2.24 -9.44
N ALA A 481 33.24 -2.42 -10.31
CA ALA A 481 32.21 -1.43 -10.58
C ALA A 481 31.34 -1.23 -9.32
N PRO A 482 31.05 0.03 -8.94
CA PRO A 482 30.07 0.28 -7.91
C PRO A 482 28.67 -0.11 -8.40
N VAL A 483 27.77 -0.46 -7.49
CA VAL A 483 26.39 -0.85 -7.84
C VAL A 483 25.69 0.23 -8.67
N SER A 484 25.95 1.51 -8.39
CA SER A 484 25.44 2.64 -9.19
C SER A 484 25.81 2.59 -10.68
N GLU A 485 27.01 2.11 -11.03
CA GLU A 485 27.43 1.95 -12.42
C GLU A 485 26.70 0.76 -13.08
N VAL A 486 26.52 -0.33 -12.32
CA VAL A 486 25.84 -1.54 -12.79
C VAL A 486 24.38 -1.27 -13.15
N LEU A 487 23.71 -0.36 -12.43
CA LEU A 487 22.36 0.09 -12.80
C LEU A 487 22.30 0.64 -14.24
N GLY A 488 23.35 1.34 -14.68
CA GLY A 488 23.45 1.88 -16.04
C GLY A 488 23.70 0.81 -17.11
N TRP A 489 24.18 -0.39 -16.75
CA TRP A 489 24.38 -1.47 -17.73
C TRP A 489 23.05 -2.00 -18.28
N PHE A 490 21.97 -1.90 -17.50
CA PHE A 490 20.65 -2.34 -17.92
C PHE A 490 20.09 -1.51 -19.09
N ASP A 491 20.60 -0.31 -19.35
CA ASP A 491 20.23 0.48 -20.53
C ASP A 491 20.67 -0.20 -21.85
N GLU A 492 21.47 -1.29 -21.81
CA GLU A 492 21.72 -2.15 -22.97
C GLU A 492 20.47 -2.89 -23.47
N PHE A 493 19.48 -3.10 -22.59
CA PHE A 493 18.24 -3.76 -22.96
C PHE A 493 17.26 -2.72 -23.51
N PRO A 494 16.81 -2.83 -24.78
CA PRO A 494 15.85 -1.89 -25.35
C PRO A 494 14.56 -1.77 -24.51
N GLU A 495 14.14 -2.86 -23.88
CA GLU A 495 12.98 -2.88 -22.97
C GLU A 495 13.21 -2.02 -21.73
N MET A 496 14.41 -2.06 -21.15
CA MET A 496 14.77 -1.22 -20.00
C MET A 496 14.93 0.24 -20.41
N GLU A 497 15.50 0.49 -21.60
CA GLU A 497 15.65 1.82 -22.14
C GLU A 497 14.29 2.49 -22.44
N ALA A 498 13.32 1.72 -22.94
CA ALA A 498 11.98 2.21 -23.24
C ALA A 498 11.05 2.26 -22.01
N ALA A 499 11.40 1.58 -20.92
CA ALA A 499 10.56 1.49 -19.74
C ALA A 499 10.43 2.83 -18.99
N LEU A 500 9.24 3.02 -18.39
CA LEU A 500 8.96 4.16 -17.50
C LEU A 500 9.64 4.02 -16.13
N THR A 501 9.84 2.79 -15.69
CA THR A 501 10.56 2.44 -14.45
C THR A 501 11.98 2.00 -14.80
N ARG A 502 12.96 2.37 -13.97
CA ARG A 502 14.36 1.96 -14.13
C ARG A 502 14.77 1.02 -13.00
N PRO A 503 15.82 0.22 -13.20
CA PRO A 503 16.45 -0.51 -12.11
C PRO A 503 16.88 0.42 -10.97
N GLU A 504 16.61 0.01 -9.74
CA GLU A 504 16.92 0.77 -8.54
C GLU A 504 17.63 -0.10 -7.50
N GLN A 505 18.54 0.49 -6.73
CA GLN A 505 19.07 -0.14 -5.53
C GLN A 505 18.18 0.22 -4.34
N TRP A 506 17.46 -0.76 -3.81
CA TRP A 506 16.53 -0.54 -2.69
C TRP A 506 17.17 -0.77 -1.32
N VAL A 507 18.23 -1.57 -1.26
CA VAL A 507 19.04 -1.81 -0.06
C VAL A 507 20.51 -1.73 -0.45
N GLY A 508 21.32 -1.12 0.41
CA GLY A 508 22.78 -1.00 0.22
C GLY A 508 23.24 0.42 -0.05
N ASP A 509 24.53 0.55 -0.34
CA ASP A 509 25.20 1.81 -0.69
C ASP A 509 25.51 1.84 -2.20
N PRO A 510 25.09 2.88 -2.96
CA PRO A 510 25.36 2.97 -4.39
C PRO A 510 26.83 2.96 -4.79
N ILE A 511 27.74 3.35 -3.88
CA ILE A 511 29.18 3.33 -4.14
C ILE A 511 29.86 2.02 -3.70
N ALA A 512 29.12 1.11 -3.05
CA ALA A 512 29.66 -0.20 -2.70
C ALA A 512 29.99 -0.99 -3.98
N PRO A 513 31.09 -1.77 -3.98
CA PRO A 513 31.42 -2.63 -5.11
C PRO A 513 30.32 -3.67 -5.32
N LEU A 514 30.12 -4.08 -6.59
CA LEU A 514 29.17 -5.15 -6.94
C LEU A 514 29.38 -6.44 -6.12
N GLY A 515 30.63 -6.77 -5.84
CA GLY A 515 31.00 -7.96 -5.06
C GLY A 515 30.56 -9.25 -5.75
N ARG A 516 30.38 -10.32 -4.96
CA ARG A 516 29.75 -11.54 -5.45
C ARG A 516 28.26 -11.27 -5.65
N TRP A 517 27.70 -11.69 -6.78
CA TRP A 517 26.32 -11.38 -7.10
C TRP A 517 25.52 -12.62 -7.50
N THR A 518 24.19 -12.54 -7.39
CA THR A 518 23.28 -13.53 -7.95
C THR A 518 22.06 -12.87 -8.56
N VAL A 519 21.47 -13.52 -9.55
CA VAL A 519 20.23 -13.07 -10.21
C VAL A 519 19.09 -14.00 -9.80
N ALA A 520 18.39 -13.59 -8.75
CA ALA A 520 17.30 -14.33 -8.12
C ALA A 520 15.97 -14.08 -8.84
N MET A 521 15.89 -14.54 -10.09
CA MET A 521 14.74 -14.47 -10.99
C MET A 521 14.47 -15.85 -11.61
N ALA A 522 13.34 -16.04 -12.29
CA ALA A 522 12.93 -17.35 -12.84
C ALA A 522 12.83 -18.45 -11.77
N GLY A 523 12.29 -18.08 -10.61
CA GLY A 523 11.93 -18.98 -9.51
C GLY A 523 10.44 -18.89 -9.18
N GLY A 524 9.60 -18.63 -10.20
CA GLY A 524 8.16 -18.36 -10.08
C GLY A 524 7.86 -16.97 -9.51
N THR A 525 8.42 -16.62 -8.35
CA THR A 525 8.26 -15.29 -7.73
C THR A 525 9.55 -14.87 -7.04
N ASN A 526 9.60 -13.65 -6.49
CA ASN A 526 10.74 -13.25 -5.67
C ASN A 526 10.82 -14.04 -4.36
N GLY A 527 12.05 -14.26 -3.88
CA GLY A 527 12.32 -15.01 -2.66
C GLY A 527 12.00 -14.24 -1.35
N GLY A 528 11.79 -12.93 -1.43
CA GLY A 528 11.51 -12.06 -0.28
C GLY A 528 12.63 -12.08 0.77
N TYR A 529 12.32 -11.61 1.98
CA TYR A 529 13.29 -11.58 3.07
C TYR A 529 13.87 -12.98 3.42
N PRO A 530 13.08 -14.07 3.50
CA PRO A 530 13.59 -15.37 3.92
C PRO A 530 14.70 -15.94 3.01
N VAL A 531 14.61 -15.71 1.71
CA VAL A 531 15.60 -16.20 0.74
C VAL A 531 16.76 -15.21 0.56
N PHE A 532 16.46 -13.91 0.40
CA PHE A 532 17.49 -12.91 0.15
C PHE A 532 18.47 -12.75 1.33
N ARG A 533 18.00 -12.92 2.58
CA ARG A 533 18.90 -12.93 3.75
C ARG A 533 19.92 -14.07 3.70
N GLU A 534 19.54 -15.23 3.17
CA GLU A 534 20.42 -16.40 3.15
C GLU A 534 21.51 -16.26 2.09
N TYR A 535 21.19 -15.66 0.94
CA TYR A 535 22.22 -15.24 -0.02
C TYR A 535 23.29 -14.36 0.62
N TRP A 536 22.88 -13.33 1.38
CA TRP A 536 23.83 -12.45 2.07
C TRP A 536 24.68 -13.17 3.11
N ARG A 537 24.06 -14.05 3.91
CA ARG A 537 24.76 -14.87 4.92
C ARG A 537 25.77 -15.83 4.32
N HIS A 538 25.56 -16.27 3.09
CA HIS A 538 26.41 -17.23 2.40
C HIS A 538 27.33 -16.55 1.36
N GLY A 539 27.64 -15.28 1.59
CA GLY A 539 28.72 -14.57 0.89
C GLY A 539 28.34 -13.98 -0.46
N VAL A 540 27.05 -13.97 -0.85
CA VAL A 540 26.59 -13.12 -1.94
C VAL A 540 26.48 -11.69 -1.41
N ASP A 541 27.02 -10.72 -2.14
CA ASP A 541 26.99 -9.30 -1.79
C ASP A 541 25.80 -8.59 -2.44
N THR A 542 25.57 -8.82 -3.73
CA THR A 542 24.49 -8.18 -4.47
C THR A 542 23.46 -9.19 -4.98
N VAL A 543 22.20 -9.01 -4.60
CA VAL A 543 21.07 -9.78 -5.12
C VAL A 543 20.32 -8.93 -6.13
N PHE A 544 20.17 -9.43 -7.37
CA PHE A 544 19.27 -8.85 -8.37
C PHE A 544 17.93 -9.57 -8.34
N ALA A 545 16.84 -8.82 -8.23
CA ALA A 545 15.47 -9.33 -8.28
C ALA A 545 14.60 -8.40 -9.13
N MET A 546 13.47 -8.88 -9.62
CA MET A 546 12.56 -8.06 -10.45
C MET A 546 11.66 -7.15 -9.62
N HIS A 547 11.24 -7.66 -8.46
CA HIS A 547 10.35 -6.99 -7.52
C HIS A 547 10.57 -7.57 -6.12
N CYS A 548 10.21 -6.82 -5.08
CA CYS A 548 10.23 -7.26 -3.69
C CYS A 548 9.13 -6.53 -2.91
N ALA A 549 8.48 -7.18 -1.95
CA ALA A 549 7.44 -6.52 -1.16
C ALA A 549 8.07 -5.53 -0.17
N GLU A 550 7.43 -4.38 0.07
CA GLU A 550 7.98 -3.35 0.97
C GLU A 550 8.28 -3.89 2.38
N ALA A 551 7.42 -4.77 2.91
CA ALA A 551 7.65 -5.42 4.20
C ALA A 551 8.94 -6.27 4.23
N ASP A 552 9.24 -6.96 3.13
CA ASP A 552 10.48 -7.74 2.98
C ASP A 552 11.69 -6.80 2.85
N VAL A 553 11.56 -5.73 2.06
CA VAL A 553 12.61 -4.70 1.90
C VAL A 553 12.97 -4.05 3.23
N GLN A 554 11.98 -3.71 4.06
CA GLN A 554 12.22 -3.09 5.37
C GLN A 554 13.00 -4.03 6.30
N ARG A 555 12.67 -5.32 6.31
CA ARG A 555 13.41 -6.33 7.09
C ARG A 555 14.83 -6.50 6.57
N LEU A 556 15.02 -6.55 5.25
CA LEU A 556 16.33 -6.62 4.61
C LEU A 556 17.17 -5.38 4.93
N ARG A 557 16.60 -4.17 4.90
CA ARG A 557 17.29 -2.92 5.28
C ARG A 557 17.76 -2.94 6.74
N ALA A 558 16.94 -3.49 7.64
CA ALA A 558 17.27 -3.55 9.06
C ALA A 558 18.44 -4.50 9.37
N GLU A 559 18.68 -5.51 8.53
CA GLU A 559 19.69 -6.55 8.74
C GLU A 559 20.87 -6.46 7.76
N ALA A 560 20.82 -5.57 6.77
CA ALA A 560 21.85 -5.44 5.75
C ALA A 560 23.19 -5.01 6.37
N GLU A 561 24.19 -5.87 6.24
CA GLU A 561 25.58 -5.54 6.56
C GLU A 561 26.19 -4.61 5.50
N PRO A 562 27.22 -3.82 5.84
CA PRO A 562 27.93 -2.99 4.87
C PRO A 562 28.42 -3.80 3.66
N GLY A 563 28.17 -3.29 2.46
CA GLY A 563 28.51 -3.96 1.20
C GLY A 563 27.41 -4.86 0.64
N LYS A 564 26.35 -5.16 1.41
CA LYS A 564 25.20 -5.92 0.90
C LYS A 564 24.23 -5.03 0.14
N SER A 565 23.78 -5.51 -1.01
CA SER A 565 22.89 -4.77 -1.91
C SER A 565 21.72 -5.62 -2.41
N LEU A 566 20.56 -4.99 -2.51
CA LEU A 566 19.39 -5.49 -3.23
C LEU A 566 19.09 -4.53 -4.38
N VAL A 567 19.26 -5.01 -5.61
CA VAL A 567 18.89 -4.30 -6.82
C VAL A 567 17.58 -4.85 -7.34
N VAL A 568 16.61 -3.96 -7.54
CA VAL A 568 15.30 -4.26 -8.10
C VAL A 568 15.23 -3.74 -9.52
N THR A 569 15.16 -4.63 -10.50
CA THR A 569 15.29 -4.31 -11.94
C THR A 569 14.00 -3.74 -12.54
N GLY A 570 12.87 -3.88 -11.85
CA GLY A 570 11.56 -3.42 -12.31
C GLY A 570 10.81 -4.53 -13.05
N HIS A 571 9.59 -4.81 -12.59
CA HIS A 571 8.82 -5.99 -12.99
C HIS A 571 8.52 -6.02 -14.50
N MET A 572 7.74 -5.06 -15.00
CA MET A 572 7.28 -5.06 -16.40
C MET A 572 8.42 -5.03 -17.41
N ALA A 573 9.44 -4.20 -17.15
CA ALA A 573 10.59 -4.07 -18.04
C ALA A 573 11.41 -5.36 -18.10
N THR A 574 11.60 -6.03 -16.97
CA THR A 574 12.38 -7.28 -16.92
C THR A 574 11.64 -8.45 -17.54
N ASP A 575 10.33 -8.60 -17.29
CA ASP A 575 9.49 -9.62 -17.95
C ASP A 575 9.58 -9.47 -19.47
N SER A 576 9.52 -8.22 -19.94
CA SER A 576 9.51 -7.89 -21.36
C SER A 576 10.76 -8.37 -22.09
N ILE A 577 11.93 -8.44 -21.43
CA ILE A 577 13.16 -8.97 -22.06
C ILE A 577 12.93 -10.40 -22.55
N GLY A 578 12.40 -11.26 -21.69
CA GLY A 578 12.10 -12.65 -22.04
C GLY A 578 10.93 -12.78 -23.00
N ILE A 579 9.84 -12.06 -22.71
CA ILE A 579 8.62 -12.08 -23.52
C ILE A 579 8.90 -11.65 -24.96
N ASN A 580 9.68 -10.59 -25.19
CA ASN A 580 9.97 -10.13 -26.55
C ASN A 580 10.83 -11.11 -27.35
N ARG A 581 11.66 -11.93 -26.70
CA ARG A 581 12.39 -13.02 -27.38
C ARG A 581 11.43 -14.12 -27.83
N VAL A 582 10.45 -14.48 -27.01
CA VAL A 582 9.39 -15.40 -27.40
C VAL A 582 8.57 -14.81 -28.56
N ILE A 583 8.13 -13.55 -28.43
CA ILE A 583 7.36 -12.87 -29.48
C ILE A 583 8.12 -12.82 -30.80
N ALA A 584 9.41 -12.47 -30.78
CA ALA A 584 10.22 -12.40 -31.98
C ALA A 584 10.25 -13.75 -32.72
N GLY A 585 10.39 -14.87 -32.01
CA GLY A 585 10.36 -16.18 -32.65
C GLY A 585 8.96 -16.59 -33.14
N LEU A 586 7.88 -16.14 -32.51
CA LEU A 586 6.52 -16.32 -33.04
C LEU A 586 6.30 -15.50 -34.32
N GLU A 587 6.77 -14.25 -34.35
CA GLU A 587 6.70 -13.36 -35.52
C GLU A 587 7.52 -13.92 -36.70
N GLU A 588 8.71 -14.49 -36.46
CA GLU A 588 9.52 -15.21 -37.47
C GLU A 588 8.79 -16.40 -38.11
N GLN A 589 7.81 -16.96 -37.40
CA GLN A 589 7.02 -18.10 -37.85
C GLN A 589 5.72 -17.68 -38.54
N GLY A 590 5.44 -16.38 -38.61
CA GLY A 590 4.29 -15.80 -39.30
C GLY A 590 3.08 -15.54 -38.41
N ILE A 591 3.23 -15.58 -37.08
CA ILE A 591 2.17 -15.20 -36.13
C ILE A 591 2.25 -13.69 -35.90
N GLU A 592 1.16 -12.97 -36.17
CA GLU A 592 1.00 -11.56 -35.82
C GLU A 592 0.75 -11.42 -34.32
N VAL A 593 1.64 -10.74 -33.60
CA VAL A 593 1.53 -10.53 -32.16
C VAL A 593 1.25 -9.07 -31.85
N THR A 594 0.11 -8.79 -31.22
CA THR A 594 -0.14 -7.48 -30.60
C THR A 594 0.26 -7.51 -29.14
N ARG A 595 1.21 -6.63 -28.76
CA ARG A 595 1.66 -6.44 -27.37
C ARG A 595 0.68 -5.56 -26.61
N THR A 596 0.34 -5.92 -25.38
CA THR A 596 -0.52 -5.14 -24.49
C THR A 596 -0.15 -5.34 -23.01
N SER A 597 -0.91 -4.70 -22.12
CA SER A 597 -0.91 -4.95 -20.67
C SER A 597 0.48 -5.12 -20.05
N GLY A 598 1.30 -4.08 -20.16
CA GLY A 598 2.60 -4.01 -19.49
C GLY A 598 3.80 -4.45 -20.33
N ILE A 599 3.63 -5.17 -21.45
CA ILE A 599 4.76 -5.52 -22.31
C ILE A 599 5.38 -4.25 -22.89
N VAL A 600 6.66 -4.02 -22.58
CA VAL A 600 7.47 -2.94 -23.12
C VAL A 600 8.09 -3.43 -24.43
N ALA A 601 7.76 -2.79 -25.55
CA ALA A 601 8.34 -3.15 -26.83
C ALA A 601 9.83 -2.75 -26.90
N PRO A 602 10.69 -3.54 -27.56
CA PRO A 602 12.03 -3.10 -27.90
C PRO A 602 11.89 -2.04 -28.99
N GLY A 603 12.49 -0.87 -28.79
CA GLY A 603 12.27 0.35 -29.61
C GLY A 603 12.62 0.23 -31.10
#